data_AF-A0A9E2E9B3-F1
#
_entry.id   AF-A0A9E2E9B3-F1
#
_cell.length_a   1.000
_cell.length_b   1.000
_cell.length_c   1.000
_cell.angle_alpha   90.00
_cell.angle_beta   90.00
_cell.angle_gamma   90.00
#
_symmetry.space_group_name_H-M   'P 1'
#
loop_
_entity.id
_entity.type
_entity.pdbx_description
1 polymer ?
#
loop_
_entity_poly.entity_id
_entity_poly.type
_entity_poly.pdbx_seq_one_letter_code
_entity_poly.pdbx_strand_id
1 'polypeptide(L)'
;MVGPFSKAAFAMKKGEHSKTAVKTQYGWHVILVVDRRKGAAPGIEESREKIVAEITRDLRTELMKRLSAKADIKILDGSGLDKAPKTK
;
A
#
# COMPACT_ATOMS: atom_id res chain seq x y z
N MET A 1 6.57 -4.46 3.91
CA MET A 1 6.58 -5.93 3.95
C MET A 1 5.43 -6.45 3.11
N VAL A 2 5.63 -7.53 2.35
CA VAL A 2 4.57 -8.07 1.48
C VAL A 2 3.43 -8.58 2.37
N GLY A 3 2.23 -8.01 2.22
CA GLY A 3 1.09 -8.25 3.12
C GLY A 3 0.83 -9.73 3.41
N PRO A 4 0.73 -10.61 2.40
CA PRO A 4 0.55 -12.05 2.58
C PRO A 4 1.64 -12.72 3.43
N PHE A 5 2.91 -12.38 3.17
CA PHE A 5 4.05 -12.93 3.91
C PHE A 5 4.01 -12.49 5.38
N SER A 6 3.80 -11.19 5.61
CA SER A 6 3.74 -10.60 6.94
C SER A 6 2.65 -11.26 7.79
N LYS A 7 1.44 -11.39 7.24
CA LYS A 7 0.31 -11.99 7.94
C LYS A 7 0.57 -13.44 8.32
N ALA A 8 1.12 -14.24 7.41
CA ALA A 8 1.44 -15.65 7.67
C ALA A 8 2.54 -15.79 8.75
N ALA A 9 3.62 -15.01 8.65
CA ALA A 9 4.71 -15.06 9.62
C ALA A 9 4.28 -14.64 11.04
N PHE A 10 3.42 -13.61 11.18
CA PHE A 10 2.95 -13.14 12.48
C PHE A 10 1.89 -14.04 13.14
N ALA A 11 1.17 -14.85 12.36
CA ALA A 11 0.19 -15.81 12.86
C ALA A 11 0.85 -17.07 13.48
N MET A 12 2.07 -17.39 13.05
CA MET A 12 2.79 -18.60 13.48
C MET A 12 3.59 -18.39 14.79
N LYS A 13 3.89 -19.48 15.49
CA LYS A 13 4.72 -19.45 16.71
C LYS A 13 6.21 -19.52 16.36
N LYS A 14 7.05 -19.08 17.31
CA LYS A 14 8.51 -19.24 17.21
C LYS A 14 8.86 -20.73 17.10
N GLY A 15 9.74 -21.06 16.18
CA GLY A 15 10.17 -22.42 15.85
C GLY A 15 9.27 -23.14 14.83
N GLU A 16 8.14 -22.55 14.43
CA GLU A 16 7.20 -23.18 13.51
C GLU A 16 7.50 -22.81 12.05
N HIS A 17 7.27 -23.77 11.13
CA HIS A 17 7.39 -23.58 9.69
C HIS A 17 6.01 -23.67 9.01
N SER A 18 5.82 -22.96 7.89
CA SER A 18 4.53 -22.91 7.20
C SER A 18 4.24 -24.25 6.53
N LYS A 19 3.15 -24.91 6.95
CA LYS A 19 2.68 -26.18 6.36
C LYS A 19 2.21 -26.04 4.90
N THR A 20 1.81 -24.83 4.51
CA THR A 20 1.33 -24.50 3.17
C THR A 20 2.19 -23.37 2.61
N ALA A 21 2.56 -23.46 1.32
CA ALA A 21 3.33 -22.42 0.66
C ALA A 21 2.54 -21.09 0.57
N VAL A 22 3.19 -19.98 0.91
CA VAL A 22 2.59 -18.63 0.91
C VAL A 22 2.85 -17.97 -0.43
N LYS A 23 1.80 -17.67 -1.19
CA LYS A 23 1.89 -16.93 -2.46
C LYS A 23 2.07 -15.44 -2.21
N THR A 24 3.08 -14.85 -2.82
CA THR A 24 3.34 -13.41 -2.84
C THR A 24 3.53 -12.95 -4.29
N GLN A 25 3.67 -11.63 -4.50
CA GLN A 25 4.01 -11.09 -5.82
C GLN A 25 5.35 -11.62 -6.38
N TYR A 26 6.19 -12.22 -5.54
CA TYR A 26 7.48 -12.80 -5.89
C TYR A 26 7.45 -14.34 -6.01
N GLY A 27 6.27 -14.96 -5.98
CA GLY A 27 6.10 -16.42 -6.07
C GLY A 27 5.78 -17.08 -4.72
N TRP A 28 6.21 -18.32 -4.55
CA TRP A 28 5.85 -19.17 -3.41
C TRP A 28 6.93 -19.17 -2.33
N HIS A 29 6.53 -18.96 -1.08
CA HIS A 29 7.43 -18.84 0.05
C HIS A 29 7.10 -19.91 1.10
N VAL A 30 8.12 -20.56 1.65
CA VAL A 30 8.02 -21.35 2.88
C VAL A 30 8.63 -20.53 4.02
N ILE A 31 7.90 -20.35 5.11
CA ILE A 31 8.26 -19.42 6.17
C ILE A 31 8.64 -20.23 7.41
N LEU A 32 9.82 -19.96 8.00
CA LEU A 32 10.23 -20.46 9.32
C LEU A 32 10.38 -19.28 10.28
N VAL A 33 9.64 -19.29 11.39
CA VAL A 33 9.73 -18.21 12.38
C VAL A 33 10.86 -18.51 13.37
N VAL A 34 12.04 -17.95 13.14
CA VAL A 34 13.22 -18.20 14.00
C VAL A 34 13.15 -17.48 15.35
N ASP A 35 12.56 -16.28 15.40
CA ASP A 35 12.43 -15.49 16.61
C ASP A 35 11.24 -14.53 16.52
N ARG A 36 10.68 -14.16 17.68
CA ARG A 36 9.57 -13.19 17.77
C ARG A 36 9.86 -12.20 18.87
N ARG A 37 10.02 -10.93 18.49
CA ARG A 37 10.20 -9.83 19.43
C ARG A 37 8.88 -9.07 19.54
N LYS A 38 8.47 -8.76 20.77
CA LYS A 38 7.39 -7.79 20.99
C LYS A 38 7.98 -6.41 20.73
N GLY A 39 7.74 -5.87 19.54
CA GLY A 39 7.97 -4.44 19.32
C GLY A 39 7.01 -3.68 20.24
N ALA A 40 7.53 -2.75 21.04
CA ALA A 40 6.66 -1.80 21.73
C ALA A 40 5.90 -1.04 20.64
N ALA A 41 4.56 -1.11 20.67
CA ALA A 41 3.77 -0.22 19.84
C ALA A 41 4.07 1.21 20.30
N PRO A 42 4.38 2.14 19.38
CA PRO A 42 4.57 3.54 19.75
C PRO A 42 3.34 4.03 20.52
N GLY A 43 3.57 4.91 21.50
CA GLY A 43 2.49 5.45 22.31
C GLY A 43 1.41 6.12 21.45
N ILE A 44 0.19 6.24 21.97
CA ILE A 44 -0.88 6.97 21.27
C ILE A 44 -0.44 8.41 20.96
N GLU A 45 0.34 9.04 21.84
CA GLU A 45 0.88 10.38 21.62
C GLU A 45 1.88 10.43 20.45
N GLU A 46 2.80 9.48 20.36
CA GLU A 46 3.77 9.38 19.25
C GLU A 46 3.09 9.05 17.91
N SER A 47 1.95 8.34 17.98
CA SER A 47 1.21 7.92 16.79
C SER A 47 0.16 8.95 16.35
N ARG A 48 -0.21 9.91 17.21
CA ARG A 48 -1.28 10.90 16.94
C ARG A 48 -0.98 11.69 15.67
N GLU A 49 0.21 12.23 15.53
CA GLU A 49 0.59 13.03 14.36
C GLU A 49 0.50 12.22 13.06
N LYS A 50 0.97 10.97 13.08
CA LYS A 50 0.87 10.06 11.94
C LYS A 50 -0.58 9.73 11.57
N ILE A 51 -1.41 9.44 12.56
CA ILE A 51 -2.83 9.12 12.36
C ILE A 51 -3.56 10.33 11.76
N VAL A 52 -3.32 11.54 12.29
CA VAL A 52 -3.93 12.77 11.76
C VAL A 52 -3.48 13.04 10.32
N ALA A 53 -2.20 12.84 10.02
CA ALA A 53 -1.69 13.01 8.66
C ALA A 53 -2.30 12.01 7.67
N GLU A 54 -2.48 10.75 8.08
CA GLU A 54 -3.12 9.69 7.26
C GLU A 54 -4.59 10.01 6.99
N ILE A 55 -5.35 10.36 8.03
CA ILE A 55 -6.77 10.76 7.91
C ILE A 55 -6.92 11.97 6.98
N THR A 56 -6.05 12.97 7.13
CA THR A 56 -6.09 14.19 6.29
C THR A 56 -5.83 13.87 4.81
N ARG A 57 -4.89 12.95 4.54
CA ARG A 57 -4.61 12.48 3.17
C ARG A 57 -5.79 11.74 2.58
N ASP A 58 -6.46 10.90 3.35
CA ASP A 58 -7.61 10.12 2.89
C ASP A 58 -8.80 11.04 2.58
N LEU A 59 -9.11 11.98 3.49
CA LEU A 59 -10.11 13.04 3.28
C LEU A 59 -9.81 13.87 2.03
N ARG A 60 -8.55 14.25 1.83
CA ARG A 60 -8.14 14.99 0.63
C ARG A 60 -8.36 14.18 -0.64
N THR A 61 -8.02 12.89 -0.62
CA THR A 61 -8.20 11.99 -1.76
C THR A 61 -9.69 11.79 -2.06
N GLU A 62 -10.51 11.64 -1.04
CA GLU A 62 -11.95 11.51 -1.19
C GLU A 62 -12.58 12.80 -1.72
N LEU A 63 -12.17 13.95 -1.20
CA LEU A 63 -12.61 15.26 -1.70
C LEU A 63 -12.21 15.45 -3.17
N MET A 64 -10.98 15.10 -3.53
CA MET A 64 -10.51 15.15 -4.91
C MET A 64 -11.31 14.23 -5.81
N LYS A 65 -11.63 13.00 -5.38
CA LYS A 65 -12.51 12.08 -6.13
C LYS A 65 -13.91 12.63 -6.31
N ARG A 66 -14.49 13.25 -5.27
CA ARG A 66 -15.82 13.86 -5.35
C ARG A 66 -15.84 15.07 -6.29
N LEU A 67 -14.81 15.90 -6.24
CA LEU A 67 -14.68 17.05 -7.15
C LEU A 67 -14.41 16.58 -8.58
N SER A 68 -13.56 15.58 -8.77
CA SER A 68 -13.23 15.02 -10.08
C SER A 68 -14.43 14.32 -10.71
N ALA A 69 -15.32 13.72 -9.92
CA ALA A 69 -16.56 13.11 -10.41
C ALA A 69 -17.64 14.16 -10.78
N LYS A 70 -17.58 15.36 -10.20
CA LYS A 70 -18.48 16.47 -10.50
C LYS A 70 -17.95 17.40 -11.59
N ALA A 71 -16.67 17.34 -11.91
CA ALA A 71 -16.04 18.11 -12.96
C ALA A 71 -15.88 17.25 -14.23
N ASP A 72 -16.16 17.83 -15.40
CA ASP A 72 -15.93 17.19 -16.70
C ASP A 72 -14.42 17.17 -16.99
N ILE A 73 -13.72 16.13 -16.51
CA ILE A 73 -12.28 15.98 -16.71
C ILE A 73 -12.05 15.18 -17.99
N LYS A 74 -11.79 15.89 -19.08
CA LYS A 74 -11.19 15.31 -20.30
C LYS A 74 -9.70 15.04 -20.03
N ILE A 75 -9.38 13.79 -19.69
CA ILE A 75 -8.01 13.30 -19.71
C ILE A 75 -7.65 13.06 -21.18
N LEU A 76 -6.90 13.98 -21.77
CA LEU A 76 -6.24 13.73 -23.05
C LEU A 76 -5.08 12.78 -22.79
N ASP A 77 -5.37 11.48 -22.87
CA ASP A 77 -4.32 10.45 -22.93
C ASP A 77 -3.42 10.78 -24.13
N GLY A 78 -2.13 10.92 -23.86
CA GLY A 78 -1.08 11.28 -24.81
C GLY A 78 -0.82 10.26 -25.93
N SER A 79 -1.85 9.61 -26.46
CA SER A 79 -1.85 8.85 -27.71
C SER A 79 -1.98 9.75 -28.96
N GLY A 80 -1.65 11.04 -28.84
CA GLY A 80 -1.78 12.04 -29.90
C GLY A 80 -0.67 13.10 -29.95
N LEU A 81 0.46 12.91 -29.26
CA LEU A 81 1.60 13.85 -29.33
C LEU A 81 2.41 13.76 -30.64
N ASP A 82 2.03 12.90 -31.59
CA ASP A 82 2.80 12.65 -32.81
C ASP A 82 2.26 13.38 -34.08
N LYS A 83 1.29 14.29 -33.94
CA LYS A 83 0.76 15.08 -35.08
C LYS A 83 0.44 16.54 -34.74
N ALA A 84 1.36 17.24 -34.11
CA ALA A 84 1.38 18.70 -34.23
C ALA A 84 2.06 19.05 -35.59
N PRO A 85 1.39 19.79 -36.50
CA PRO A 85 2.04 20.21 -37.74
C PRO A 85 3.24 21.10 -37.40
N LYS A 86 4.42 20.72 -37.90
CA LYS A 86 5.63 21.55 -37.84
C LYS A 86 5.32 22.90 -38.48
N THR A 87 5.16 23.94 -37.66
CA THR A 87 5.11 25.31 -38.15
C THR A 87 6.50 25.71 -38.64
N LYS A 88 6.52 26.14 -39.89
CA LYS A 88 7.66 26.73 -40.60
C LYS A 88 7.90 28.16 -40.12
#